data_AF-A0A093X7Y0-F1
#
_entry.id   AF-A0A093X7Y0-F1
#
_cell.length_a   1.000
_cell.length_b   1.000
_cell.length_c   1.000
_cell.angle_alpha   90.00
_cell.angle_beta   90.00
_cell.angle_gamma   90.00
#
_symmetry.space_group_name_H-M   'P 1'
#
loop_
_entity.id
_entity.type
_entity.pdbx_description
1 polymer ?
#
loop_
_entity_poly.entity_id
_entity_poly.type
_entity_poly.pdbx_seq_one_letter_code
_entity_poly.pdbx_strand_id
1 'polypeptide(L)'
;MAAEFKASQDLPSRFLGNIDETLAEHGDWTIAPALYHQVVTGHTLPEVKEWLVDELAERGHKRWDKTVSTALTTLLKLTHSHLLPALERAAVLLSRLHGLASYHFPATPLGFSP
;
A
#
# COMPACT_ATOMS: atom_id res chain seq x y z
N MET A 1 2.31 -9.55 4.79
CA MET A 1 1.42 -8.45 4.37
C MET A 1 2.11 -7.09 4.52
N ALA A 2 2.51 -6.66 5.72
CA ALA A 2 3.25 -5.40 5.90
C ALA A 2 4.59 -5.35 5.13
N ALA A 3 5.38 -6.43 5.17
CA ALA A 3 6.64 -6.52 4.43
C ALA A 3 6.44 -6.42 2.91
N GLU A 4 5.47 -7.17 2.36
CA GLU A 4 5.10 -7.11 0.93
C GLU A 4 4.63 -5.71 0.50
N PHE A 5 3.83 -5.06 1.34
CA PHE A 5 3.39 -3.69 1.09
C PHE A 5 4.57 -2.72 1.06
N LYS A 6 5.47 -2.81 2.04
CA LYS A 6 6.67 -1.97 2.08
C LYS A 6 7.55 -2.19 0.85
N ALA A 7 7.83 -3.44 0.50
CA ALA A 7 8.62 -3.78 -0.69
C ALA A 7 8.01 -3.23 -1.99
N SER A 8 6.67 -3.16 -2.07
CA SER A 8 5.98 -2.58 -3.23
C SER A 8 6.20 -1.07 -3.38
N GLN A 9 6.47 -0.37 -2.27
CA GLN A 9 6.67 1.08 -2.25
C GLN A 9 8.14 1.49 -2.42
N ASP A 10 9.09 0.60 -2.12
CA ASP A 10 10.53 0.93 -2.14
C ASP A 10 11.02 1.42 -3.50
N LEU A 11 10.57 0.80 -4.60
CA LEU A 11 10.97 1.23 -5.95
C LEU A 11 10.27 2.54 -6.38
N PRO A 12 8.92 2.66 -6.30
CA PRO A 12 8.21 3.91 -6.57
C PRO A 12 8.73 5.10 -5.78
N SER A 13 8.95 4.93 -4.48
CA SER A 13 9.41 6.01 -3.60
C SER A 13 10.78 6.55 -3.99
N ARG A 14 11.68 5.71 -4.49
CA ARG A 14 12.98 6.16 -5.00
C ARG A 14 12.84 7.01 -6.26
N PHE A 15 11.99 6.60 -7.20
CA PHE A 15 11.75 7.36 -8.42
C PHE A 15 11.08 8.71 -8.13
N LEU A 16 10.09 8.72 -7.24
CA LEU A 16 9.40 9.95 -6.82
C LEU A 16 10.31 10.88 -6.02
N GLY A 17 11.12 10.32 -5.11
CA GLY A 17 12.08 11.10 -4.33
C GLY A 17 13.11 11.81 -5.21
N ASN A 18 13.65 11.11 -6.21
CA ASN A 18 14.62 11.71 -7.13
C ASN A 18 14.03 12.93 -7.87
N ILE A 19 12.84 12.81 -8.45
CA ILE A 19 12.24 13.92 -9.19
C ILE A 19 11.75 15.05 -8.29
N ASP A 20 11.25 14.75 -7.10
CA ASP A 20 10.87 15.80 -6.14
C ASP A 20 12.10 16.59 -5.67
N GLU A 21 13.27 15.95 -5.52
CA GLU A 21 14.54 16.64 -5.25
C GLU A 21 14.94 17.55 -6.43
N THR A 22 14.91 17.04 -7.67
CA THR A 22 15.23 17.85 -8.86
C THR A 22 14.29 19.04 -9.05
N LEU A 23 12.98 18.83 -8.82
CA LEU A 23 11.98 19.89 -8.91
C LEU A 23 12.20 20.94 -7.84
N ALA A 24 12.51 20.54 -6.61
CA ALA A 24 12.79 21.46 -5.50
C ALA A 24 14.01 22.37 -5.75
N GLU A 25 14.99 21.92 -6.53
CA GLU A 25 16.13 22.74 -6.93
C GLU A 25 15.76 23.84 -7.95
N HIS A 26 14.76 23.59 -8.79
CA HIS A 26 14.36 24.46 -9.90
C HIS A 26 13.07 25.27 -9.61
N GLY A 27 12.41 25.00 -8.49
CA GLY A 27 11.27 25.77 -7.97
C GLY A 27 10.47 25.02 -6.89
N ASP A 28 9.36 25.60 -6.44
CA ASP A 28 8.47 24.96 -5.44
C ASP A 28 7.45 24.00 -6.08
N TRP A 29 7.90 23.13 -6.99
CA TRP A 29 7.05 22.11 -7.61
C TRP A 29 7.24 20.75 -6.94
N THR A 30 6.14 20.00 -6.84
CA THR A 30 6.19 18.55 -6.63
C THR A 30 5.72 17.85 -7.91
N ILE A 31 6.05 16.58 -8.07
CA ILE A 31 5.75 15.84 -9.30
C ILE A 31 4.25 15.81 -9.64
N ALA A 32 3.37 15.73 -8.65
CA ALA A 32 1.93 15.64 -8.89
C ALA A 32 1.33 16.92 -9.54
N PRO A 33 1.52 18.13 -9.00
CA PRO A 33 1.16 19.37 -9.68
C PRO A 33 1.85 19.56 -11.04
N ALA A 34 3.11 19.13 -11.18
CA ALA A 34 3.85 19.27 -12.43
C ALA A 34 3.25 18.40 -13.56
N LEU A 35 2.91 17.14 -13.26
CA LEU A 35 2.21 16.26 -14.19
C LEU A 35 0.78 16.75 -14.46
N TYR A 36 0.09 17.30 -13.45
CA TYR A 36 -1.23 17.90 -13.64
C TYR A 36 -1.16 19.10 -14.60
N HIS A 37 -0.18 19.99 -14.42
CA HIS A 37 0.08 21.10 -15.34
C HIS A 37 0.27 20.59 -16.77
N GLN A 38 1.13 19.58 -16.97
CA GLN A 38 1.34 18.97 -18.29
C GLN A 38 0.05 18.45 -18.92
N VAL A 39 -0.80 17.76 -18.17
CA VAL A 39 -2.06 17.21 -18.70
C VAL A 39 -3.03 18.32 -19.09
N VAL A 40 -3.09 19.40 -18.30
CA VAL A 40 -4.06 20.49 -18.52
C VAL A 40 -3.59 21.45 -19.62
N THR A 41 -2.31 21.79 -19.67
CA THR A 41 -1.77 22.81 -20.58
C THR A 41 -1.08 22.24 -21.81
N GLY A 42 -0.72 20.95 -21.78
CA GLY A 42 0.15 20.33 -22.78
C GLY A 42 1.63 20.75 -22.66
N HIS A 43 1.97 21.63 -21.71
CA HIS A 43 3.34 22.06 -21.47
C HIS A 43 4.01 21.19 -20.40
N THR A 44 5.11 20.54 -20.76
CA THR A 44 5.91 19.74 -19.84
C THR A 44 7.12 20.55 -19.37
N LEU A 45 7.31 20.64 -18.05
CA LEU A 45 8.52 21.19 -17.45
C LEU A 45 9.75 20.40 -17.95
N PRO A 46 10.88 21.06 -18.28
CA PRO A 46 12.07 20.39 -18.79
C PRO A 46 12.56 19.24 -17.91
N GLU A 47 12.53 19.44 -16.59
CA GLU A 47 12.96 18.48 -15.57
C GLU A 47 12.06 17.24 -15.57
N VAL A 48 10.74 17.44 -15.68
CA VAL A 48 9.78 16.33 -15.79
C VAL A 48 9.95 15.57 -17.10
N LYS A 49 10.29 16.27 -18.20
CA LYS A 49 10.53 15.63 -19.48
C LYS A 49 11.79 14.75 -19.43
N GLU A 50 12.89 15.28 -18.91
CA GLU A 50 14.15 14.53 -18.71
C GLU A 50 13.90 13.31 -17.82
N TRP A 51 13.21 13.50 -16.70
CA TRP A 51 12.87 12.40 -15.81
C TRP A 51 12.01 11.32 -16.49
N LEU A 52 10.97 11.70 -17.24
CA LEU A 52 10.10 10.75 -17.93
C LEU A 52 10.84 9.96 -19.03
N VAL A 53 11.70 10.63 -19.78
CA VAL A 53 12.33 10.05 -20.98
C VAL A 53 13.63 9.32 -20.65
N ASP A 54 14.47 9.90 -19.80
CA ASP A 54 15.85 9.46 -19.60
C ASP A 54 16.04 8.70 -18.27
N GLU A 55 15.45 9.18 -17.17
CA GLU A 55 15.65 8.57 -15.85
C GLU A 55 14.68 7.42 -15.55
N LEU A 56 13.38 7.69 -15.59
CA LEU A 56 12.35 6.68 -15.44
C LEU A 56 12.39 5.79 -16.68
N ALA A 57 12.27 6.40 -17.86
CA ALA A 57 12.20 5.75 -19.15
C ALA A 57 11.16 4.61 -19.22
N GLU A 58 11.03 3.98 -20.39
CA GLU A 58 10.11 2.86 -20.57
C GLU A 58 10.48 1.67 -19.66
N ARG A 59 11.77 1.44 -19.43
CA ARG A 59 12.26 0.32 -18.62
C ARG A 59 11.93 0.49 -17.15
N GLY A 60 12.16 1.67 -16.58
CA GLY A 60 11.85 1.96 -15.18
C GLY A 60 10.35 1.93 -14.94
N HIS A 61 9.57 2.52 -15.86
CA HIS A 61 8.11 2.47 -15.80
C HIS A 61 7.58 1.02 -15.83
N LYS A 62 8.02 0.16 -16.77
CA LYS A 62 7.61 -1.26 -16.79
C LYS A 62 7.98 -2.00 -15.51
N ARG A 63 9.14 -1.70 -14.92
CA ARG A 63 9.57 -2.33 -13.66
C ARG A 63 8.74 -1.86 -12.48
N TRP A 64 8.39 -0.57 -12.43
CA TRP A 64 7.48 -0.01 -11.45
C TRP A 64 6.14 -0.74 -11.54
N ASP A 65 5.50 -0.73 -12.70
CA ASP A 65 4.19 -1.35 -12.92
C ASP A 65 4.21 -2.83 -12.49
N LYS A 66 5.20 -3.59 -12.97
CA LYS A 66 5.35 -4.99 -12.58
C LYS A 66 5.46 -5.17 -11.06
N THR A 67 6.25 -4.36 -10.38
CA THR A 67 6.44 -4.44 -8.92
C THR A 67 5.12 -4.19 -8.19
N VAL A 68 4.43 -3.09 -8.52
CA VAL A 68 3.18 -2.69 -7.85
C VAL A 68 2.06 -3.69 -8.13
N SER A 69 1.86 -4.06 -9.39
CA SER A 69 0.83 -5.02 -9.81
C SER A 69 1.03 -6.41 -9.19
N THR A 70 2.28 -6.88 -9.10
CA THR A 70 2.62 -8.15 -8.44
C THR A 70 2.36 -8.10 -6.94
N ALA A 71 2.77 -7.01 -6.29
CA ALA A 71 2.56 -6.84 -4.86
C ALA A 71 1.07 -6.75 -4.51
N LEU A 72 0.29 -5.99 -5.28
CA LEU A 72 -1.16 -5.88 -5.09
C LEU A 72 -1.84 -7.26 -5.20
N THR A 73 -1.51 -8.00 -6.26
CA THR A 73 -2.03 -9.36 -6.46
C THR A 73 -1.67 -10.28 -5.29
N THR A 74 -0.44 -10.19 -4.79
CA THR A 74 0.04 -10.98 -3.65
C THR A 74 -0.68 -10.60 -2.35
N LEU A 75 -0.87 -9.31 -2.09
CA LEU A 75 -1.61 -8.82 -0.93
C LEU A 75 -3.07 -9.27 -0.96
N LEU A 76 -3.74 -9.16 -2.10
CA LEU A 76 -5.09 -9.67 -2.30
C LEU A 76 -5.15 -11.17 -2.00
N LYS A 77 -4.22 -11.95 -2.55
CA LYS A 77 -4.13 -13.39 -2.29
C LYS A 77 -4.00 -13.67 -0.80
N LEU A 78 -3.04 -13.04 -0.11
CA LEU A 78 -2.82 -13.26 1.33
C LEU A 78 -4.06 -12.91 2.17
N THR A 79 -4.76 -11.84 1.82
CA THR A 79 -5.99 -11.43 2.50
C THR A 79 -7.08 -12.48 2.34
N HIS A 80 -7.33 -12.92 1.11
CA HIS A 80 -8.40 -13.87 0.82
C HIS A 80 -8.08 -15.30 1.26
N SER A 81 -6.83 -15.76 1.12
CA SER A 81 -6.47 -17.15 1.44
C SER A 81 -6.12 -17.38 2.92
N HIS A 82 -5.72 -16.33 3.65
CA HIS A 82 -5.23 -16.49 5.02
C HIS A 82 -5.95 -15.59 6.02
N LEU A 83 -6.02 -14.29 5.78
CA LEU A 83 -6.54 -13.34 6.78
C LEU A 83 -8.04 -13.54 7.01
N LEU A 84 -8.85 -13.52 5.94
CA LEU A 84 -10.30 -13.69 6.05
C LEU A 84 -10.68 -15.04 6.72
N PRO A 85 -10.16 -16.21 6.28
CA PRO A 85 -10.48 -17.47 6.93
C PRO A 85 -10.03 -17.55 8.39
N ALA A 86 -8.92 -16.90 8.75
CA ALA A 86 -8.46 -16.86 10.13
C ALA A 86 -9.41 -16.06 11.01
N LEU A 87 -9.88 -14.90 10.52
CA LEU A 87 -10.85 -14.06 11.22
C LEU A 87 -12.21 -14.76 11.37
N GLU A 88 -12.70 -15.43 10.33
CA GLU A 88 -13.94 -16.21 10.40
C GLU A 88 -13.85 -17.31 11.47
N ARG A 89 -12.74 -18.07 11.51
CA ARG A 89 -12.52 -19.08 12.54
C ARG A 89 -12.41 -18.47 13.94
N ALA A 90 -11.68 -17.36 14.08
CA ALA A 90 -11.56 -16.65 15.35
C ALA A 90 -12.94 -16.17 15.85
N ALA A 91 -13.77 -15.61 14.97
CA ALA A 91 -15.11 -15.16 15.30
C ALA A 91 -16.01 -16.30 15.82
N VAL A 92 -15.96 -17.48 15.17
CA VAL A 92 -16.71 -18.67 15.64
C VAL A 92 -16.24 -19.11 17.02
N LEU A 93 -14.92 -19.16 17.26
CA LEU A 93 -14.36 -19.56 18.55
C LEU A 93 -14.71 -18.56 19.65
N LEU A 94 -14.59 -17.27 19.37
CA LEU A 94 -14.94 -16.21 20.31
C LEU A 94 -16.43 -16.21 20.63
N SER A 95 -17.30 -16.45 19.63
CA SER A 95 -18.75 -16.57 19.86
C SER A 95 -19.09 -17.72 20.82
N ARG A 96 -18.40 -18.86 20.68
CA ARG A 96 -18.56 -20.00 21.61
C ARG A 96 -18.06 -19.68 23.00
N LEU A 97 -16.90 -19.02 23.09
CA LEU A 97 -16.31 -18.61 24.37
C LEU A 97 -17.20 -17.60 25.09
N HIS A 98 -17.76 -16.64 24.37
CA HIS A 98 -18.73 -15.68 24.90
C HIS A 98 -20.01 -16.37 25.38
N GLY A 99 -20.54 -17.36 24.63
CA GLY A 99 -21.69 -18.15 25.07
C GLY A 99 -21.42 -18.92 26.37
N LEU A 100 -20.25 -19.52 26.51
CA LEU A 100 -19.81 -20.20 27.74
C LEU A 100 -19.67 -19.22 28.90
N ALA A 101 -19.04 -18.07 28.67
CA ALA A 101 -18.87 -17.02 29.68
C ALA A 101 -20.24 -16.53 30.17
N SER A 102 -21.16 -16.24 29.26
CA SER A 102 -22.49 -15.71 29.57
C SER A 102 -23.37 -16.70 30.34
N TYR A 103 -23.30 -18.00 30.03
CA TYR A 103 -24.13 -19.01 30.70
C TYR A 103 -23.61 -19.39 32.10
N HIS A 104 -22.30 -19.30 32.32
CA HIS A 104 -21.67 -19.71 33.59
C HIS A 104 -21.26 -18.53 34.48
N PHE A 105 -21.57 -17.28 34.12
CA PHE A 105 -21.39 -16.11 34.97
C PHE A 105 -22.47 -16.05 36.07
N PRO A 106 -22.15 -15.86 37.37
CA PRO A 106 -20.85 -15.57 37.99
C PRO A 106 -20.14 -16.81 38.58
N ALA A 107 -20.67 -18.02 38.37
CA ALA A 107 -20.22 -19.25 39.02
C ALA A 107 -18.91 -19.85 38.48
N THR A 108 -18.26 -19.22 37.48
CA THR A 108 -17.06 -19.80 36.85
C THR A 108 -15.77 -19.31 37.52
N PRO A 109 -14.94 -20.19 38.12
CA PRO A 109 -13.65 -19.81 38.71
C PRO A 109 -12.58 -19.42 37.67
N LEU A 110 -12.90 -19.52 36.37
CA LEU A 110 -11.99 -19.29 35.24
C LEU A 110 -11.85 -17.80 34.86
N GLY A 111 -12.62 -16.90 35.48
CA GLY A 111 -12.46 -15.44 35.29
C GLY A 111 -12.90 -14.90 33.93
N PHE A 112 -13.78 -15.60 33.21
CA PHE A 112 -14.35 -15.10 31.96
C PHE A 112 -15.33 -13.95 32.23
N SER A 113 -15.13 -12.82 31.56
CA SER A 113 -16.11 -11.75 31.46
C SER A 113 -16.99 -11.94 30.23
N PRO A 114 -18.32 -11.78 30.34
CA PRO A 114 -19.21 -11.76 29.17
C PRO A 114 -18.87 -10.61 28.22
#